data_AF-A0A1B1TQ51-F1
#
_entry.id   AF-A0A1B1TQ51-F1
#
_cell.length_a   1.000
_cell.length_b   1.000
_cell.length_c   1.000
_cell.angle_alpha   90.00
_cell.angle_beta   90.00
_cell.angle_gamma   90.00
#
_symmetry.space_group_name_H-M   'P 1'
#
loop_
_entity.id
_entity.type
_entity.pdbx_description
1 polymer ?
#
loop_
_entity_poly.entity_id
_entity_poly.type
_entity_poly.pdbx_seq_one_letter_code
_entity_poly.pdbx_strand_id
1 'polypeptide(L)'
;MEVLLPLLVFSLSFIFGSFLEYWIHRIFHVSSKHPIKRLFPKLGQGHTQHHISGTGQGFLWEFRNYVFGINVVLFPFFLHSWILGISWFLGCFIYAAFAAFAHQLQHDNPIKCFWLPMPVHYVHHKYNQWHHNFGIGVDWWDRLFGTYRPTSTWLTEKEQRTADQKLWQIKWL
;
A
#
# COMPACT_ATOMS: atom_id res chain seq x y z
N MET A 1 6.57 19.40 -25.93
CA MET A 1 5.30 18.84 -25.42
C MET A 1 5.26 17.32 -25.45
N GLU A 2 5.92 16.66 -26.41
CA GLU A 2 5.84 15.20 -26.62
C GLU A 2 6.22 14.34 -25.40
N VAL A 3 7.13 14.81 -24.54
CA VAL A 3 7.55 14.10 -23.31
C VAL A 3 6.73 14.51 -22.08
N LEU A 4 6.20 15.73 -22.06
CA LEU A 4 5.53 16.28 -20.89
C LEU A 4 4.23 15.54 -20.56
N LEU A 5 3.44 15.22 -21.59
CA LEU A 5 2.18 14.51 -21.40
C LEU A 5 2.39 13.08 -20.87
N PRO A 6 3.28 12.24 -21.44
CA PRO A 6 3.65 10.95 -20.85
C PRO A 6 4.10 11.04 -19.39
N LEU A 7 4.96 12.00 -19.04
CA LEU A 7 5.44 12.20 -17.66
C LEU A 7 4.30 12.60 -16.70
N LEU A 8 3.38 13.44 -17.16
CA LEU A 8 2.19 13.81 -16.39
C LEU A 8 1.29 12.59 -16.17
N VAL A 9 1.04 11.79 -17.21
CA VAL A 9 0.23 10.57 -17.12
C VAL A 9 0.86 9.56 -16.15
N PHE A 10 2.18 9.37 -16.22
CA PHE A 10 2.94 8.54 -15.28
C PHE A 10 2.79 9.03 -13.84
N SER A 11 2.96 10.34 -13.61
CA SER A 11 2.89 10.93 -12.26
C SER A 11 1.49 10.80 -11.68
N LEU A 12 0.46 11.06 -12.50
CA LEU A 12 -0.93 10.91 -12.10
C LEU A 12 -1.29 9.44 -11.84
N SER A 13 -0.80 8.49 -12.64
CA SER A 13 -1.09 7.08 -12.42
C SER A 13 -0.37 6.52 -11.19
N PHE A 14 0.82 7.03 -10.84
CA PHE A 14 1.49 6.73 -9.58
C PHE A 14 0.68 7.21 -8.37
N ILE A 15 0.21 8.47 -8.39
CA ILE A 15 -0.67 9.02 -7.34
C ILE A 15 -2.00 8.27 -7.29
N PHE A 16 -2.55 7.89 -8.44
CA PHE A 16 -3.76 7.09 -8.51
C PHE A 16 -3.57 5.68 -7.94
N GLY A 17 -2.39 5.07 -8.13
CA GLY A 17 -2.02 3.82 -7.48
C GLY A 17 -2.10 3.92 -5.95
N SER A 18 -1.60 5.02 -5.36
CA SER A 18 -1.70 5.25 -3.91
C SER A 18 -3.12 5.45 -3.43
N PHE A 19 -3.94 6.10 -4.24
CA PHE A 19 -5.37 6.25 -3.96
C PHE A 19 -6.09 4.90 -3.95
N LEU A 20 -5.80 4.03 -4.92
CA LEU A 20 -6.38 2.69 -4.99
C LEU A 20 -5.95 1.82 -3.82
N GLU A 21 -4.67 1.83 -3.44
CA GLU A 21 -4.17 1.13 -2.25
C GLU A 21 -5.00 1.50 -1.01
N TYR A 22 -5.14 2.80 -0.73
CA TYR A 22 -5.88 3.29 0.42
C TYR A 22 -7.33 2.78 0.44
N TRP A 23 -8.06 2.91 -0.68
CA TRP A 23 -9.45 2.49 -0.73
C TRP A 23 -9.64 0.98 -0.71
N ILE A 24 -8.77 0.23 -1.39
CA ILE A 24 -8.81 -1.24 -1.36
C ILE A 24 -8.54 -1.74 0.06
N HIS A 25 -7.53 -1.20 0.75
CA HIS A 25 -7.25 -1.56 2.13
C HIS A 25 -8.42 -1.21 3.05
N ARG A 26 -9.02 -0.02 2.89
CA ARG A 26 -10.23 0.36 3.64
C ARG A 26 -11.41 -0.59 3.37
N ILE A 27 -11.60 -1.01 2.12
CA ILE A 27 -12.62 -2.01 1.75
C ILE A 27 -12.34 -3.35 2.41
N PHE A 28 -11.08 -3.75 2.60
CA PHE A 28 -10.78 -4.98 3.34
C PHE A 28 -11.24 -4.93 4.80
N HIS A 29 -11.36 -3.74 5.39
CA HIS A 29 -11.84 -3.53 6.77
C HIS A 29 -13.34 -3.28 6.92
N VAL A 30 -14.11 -3.17 5.83
CA VAL A 30 -15.58 -3.02 5.97
C VAL A 30 -16.23 -4.29 6.50
N SER A 31 -17.41 -4.15 7.10
CA SER A 31 -18.21 -5.27 7.61
C SER A 31 -18.43 -6.35 6.54
N SER A 32 -18.44 -7.63 6.95
CA SER A 32 -18.80 -8.77 6.09
C SER A 32 -20.21 -8.63 5.49
N LYS A 33 -21.08 -7.83 6.09
CA LYS A 33 -22.43 -7.53 5.58
C LYS A 33 -22.45 -6.48 4.47
N HIS A 34 -21.34 -5.78 4.20
CA HIS A 34 -21.26 -4.72 3.19
C HIS A 34 -21.54 -5.29 1.79
N PRO A 35 -22.29 -4.59 0.91
CA PRO A 35 -22.64 -5.10 -0.42
C PRO A 35 -21.46 -5.61 -1.24
N ILE A 36 -20.32 -4.92 -1.18
CA ILE A 36 -19.11 -5.32 -1.91
C ILE A 36 -18.56 -6.68 -1.46
N LYS A 37 -18.62 -6.99 -0.16
CA LYS A 37 -18.19 -8.28 0.39
C LYS A 37 -19.21 -9.38 0.13
N ARG A 38 -20.48 -9.05 -0.13
CA ARG A 38 -21.46 -10.02 -0.63
C ARG A 38 -21.21 -10.39 -2.08
N LEU A 39 -20.85 -9.40 -2.92
CA LEU A 39 -20.51 -9.63 -4.32
C LEU A 39 -19.17 -10.36 -4.48
N PHE A 40 -18.21 -10.08 -3.60
CA PHE A 40 -16.90 -10.72 -3.57
C PHE A 40 -16.58 -11.29 -2.17
N PRO A 41 -17.11 -12.48 -1.81
CA PRO A 41 -16.97 -13.06 -0.46
C PRO A 41 -15.53 -13.35 -0.02
N LYS A 42 -14.60 -13.49 -0.98
CA LYS A 42 -13.18 -13.73 -0.71
C LYS A 42 -12.36 -12.44 -0.60
N LEU A 43 -12.96 -11.28 -0.83
CA LEU A 43 -12.28 -9.98 -0.79
C LEU A 43 -11.80 -9.68 0.63
N GLY A 44 -10.48 -9.50 0.79
CA GLY A 44 -9.86 -9.21 2.08
C GLY A 44 -9.67 -10.43 2.99
N GLN A 45 -9.89 -11.68 2.52
CA GLN A 45 -9.60 -12.88 3.32
C GLN A 45 -8.10 -13.00 3.64
N GLY A 46 -7.24 -12.83 2.63
CA GLY A 46 -5.78 -12.82 2.84
C GLY A 46 -5.33 -11.67 3.76
N HIS A 47 -5.98 -10.50 3.64
CA HIS A 47 -5.75 -9.35 4.52
C HIS A 47 -6.13 -9.65 5.99
N THR A 48 -7.24 -10.35 6.21
CA THR A 48 -7.65 -10.78 7.55
C THR A 48 -6.64 -11.75 8.15
N GLN A 49 -6.15 -12.72 7.37
CA GLN A 49 -5.12 -13.66 7.80
C GLN A 49 -3.80 -12.94 8.13
N HIS A 50 -3.42 -11.94 7.33
CA HIS A 50 -2.29 -11.05 7.56
C HIS A 50 -2.41 -10.28 8.88
N HIS A 51 -3.60 -9.82 9.26
CA HIS A 51 -3.84 -9.24 10.59
C HIS A 51 -3.67 -10.23 11.73
N ILE A 52 -4.16 -11.46 11.55
CA ILE A 52 -4.06 -12.52 12.57
C ILE A 52 -2.60 -12.94 12.78
N SER A 53 -1.82 -13.07 11.70
CA SER A 53 -0.40 -13.43 11.80
C SER A 53 0.48 -12.26 12.25
N GLY A 54 0.06 -11.03 11.99
CA GLY A 54 0.84 -9.83 12.28
C GLY A 54 2.17 -9.73 11.52
N THR A 55 2.30 -10.45 10.40
CA THR A 55 3.55 -10.55 9.62
C THR A 55 3.27 -10.46 8.14
N GLY A 56 4.12 -9.75 7.40
CA GLY A 56 4.02 -9.64 5.94
C GLY A 56 4.31 -10.95 5.19
N GLN A 57 3.77 -11.04 3.97
CA GLN A 57 3.90 -12.24 3.13
C GLN A 57 5.24 -12.32 2.38
N GLY A 58 6.09 -11.31 2.51
CA GLY A 58 7.30 -11.14 1.72
C GLY A 58 7.05 -10.25 0.50
N PHE A 59 8.04 -9.45 0.14
CA PHE A 59 7.93 -8.44 -0.93
C PHE A 59 7.30 -8.97 -2.22
N LEU A 60 7.73 -10.14 -2.71
CA LEU A 60 7.25 -10.66 -3.99
C LEU A 60 5.79 -11.10 -3.94
N TRP A 61 5.33 -11.67 -2.82
CA TRP A 61 3.93 -12.04 -2.64
C TRP A 61 3.04 -10.83 -2.47
N GLU A 62 3.47 -9.85 -1.67
CA GLU A 62 2.78 -8.57 -1.57
C GLU A 62 2.70 -7.94 -2.96
N PHE A 63 3.82 -7.77 -3.66
CA PHE A 63 3.86 -7.15 -4.98
C PHE A 63 2.91 -7.82 -5.98
N ARG A 64 2.91 -9.16 -6.01
CA ARG A 64 1.96 -9.94 -6.81
C ARG A 64 0.53 -9.56 -6.45
N ASN A 65 0.17 -9.58 -5.16
CA ASN A 65 -1.19 -9.28 -4.71
C ASN A 65 -1.62 -7.84 -5.09
N TYR A 66 -0.72 -6.87 -5.00
CA TYR A 66 -1.00 -5.50 -5.42
C TYR A 66 -1.28 -5.41 -6.93
N VAL A 67 -0.42 -6.01 -7.77
CA VAL A 67 -0.59 -6.02 -9.23
C VAL A 67 -1.88 -6.72 -9.64
N PHE A 68 -2.19 -7.88 -9.04
CA PHE A 68 -3.44 -8.59 -9.30
C PHE A 68 -4.67 -7.80 -8.81
N GLY A 69 -4.58 -7.11 -7.67
CA GLY A 69 -5.67 -6.31 -7.12
C GLY A 69 -6.07 -5.13 -8.00
N ILE A 70 -5.15 -4.61 -8.82
CA ILE A 70 -5.40 -3.47 -9.72
C ILE A 70 -5.36 -3.85 -11.21
N ASN A 71 -5.32 -5.15 -11.56
CA ASN A 71 -5.04 -5.60 -12.92
C ASN A 71 -5.95 -4.98 -14.00
N VAL A 72 -7.24 -4.80 -13.72
CA VAL A 72 -8.21 -4.19 -14.65
C VAL A 72 -7.87 -2.73 -14.96
N VAL A 73 -7.34 -1.98 -13.98
CA VAL A 73 -7.00 -0.57 -14.17
C VAL A 73 -5.62 -0.36 -14.81
N LEU A 74 -4.81 -1.41 -15.03
CA LEU A 74 -3.47 -1.27 -15.60
C LEU A 74 -3.46 -0.98 -17.10
N PHE A 75 -4.49 -1.39 -17.83
CA PHE A 75 -4.48 -1.39 -19.31
C PHE A 75 -5.37 -0.38 -20.07
N PRO A 76 -6.23 0.48 -19.46
CA PRO A 76 -7.23 1.23 -20.23
C PRO A 76 -6.61 2.19 -21.25
N PHE A 77 -5.45 2.77 -20.96
CA PHE A 77 -4.82 3.76 -21.84
C PHE A 77 -4.18 3.14 -23.10
N PHE A 78 -3.90 1.84 -23.12
CA PHE A 78 -3.43 1.15 -24.33
C PHE A 78 -4.49 1.14 -25.44
N LEU A 79 -5.78 1.26 -25.09
CA LEU A 79 -6.86 1.37 -26.07
C LEU A 79 -6.83 2.71 -26.83
N HIS A 80 -6.14 3.71 -26.29
CA HIS A 80 -6.04 5.04 -26.87
C HIS A 80 -4.66 5.31 -27.48
N SER A 81 -3.58 4.97 -26.78
CA SER A 81 -2.20 5.23 -27.24
C SER A 81 -1.20 4.30 -26.55
N TRP A 82 -0.26 3.74 -27.31
CA TRP A 82 0.84 2.93 -26.75
C TRP A 82 1.71 3.71 -25.78
N ILE A 83 2.08 4.95 -26.11
CA ILE A 83 2.97 5.78 -25.27
C ILE A 83 2.27 6.12 -23.94
N LEU A 84 1.00 6.51 -24.00
CA LEU A 84 0.24 6.84 -22.79
C LEU A 84 -0.12 5.57 -22.00
N GLY A 85 -0.38 4.46 -22.68
CA GLY A 85 -0.58 3.14 -22.09
C GLY A 85 0.63 2.69 -21.27
N ILE A 86 1.83 2.75 -21.85
CA ILE A 86 3.09 2.44 -21.16
C ILE A 86 3.29 3.37 -19.96
N SER A 87 3.07 4.68 -20.14
CA SER A 87 3.25 5.67 -19.06
C SER A 87 2.31 5.41 -17.88
N TRP A 88 1.03 5.18 -18.18
CA TRP A 88 0.01 4.85 -17.19
C TRP A 88 0.34 3.55 -16.45
N PHE A 89 0.61 2.48 -17.21
CA PHE A 89 0.98 1.17 -16.69
C PHE A 89 2.17 1.28 -15.75
N LEU A 90 3.25 1.93 -16.16
CA LEU A 90 4.47 2.05 -15.37
C LEU A 90 4.24 2.82 -14.08
N GLY A 91 3.45 3.90 -14.07
CA GLY A 91 3.19 4.63 -12.82
C GLY A 91 2.41 3.78 -11.80
N CYS A 92 1.36 3.08 -12.23
CA CYS A 92 0.62 2.14 -11.36
C CYS A 92 1.51 0.96 -10.91
N PHE A 93 2.29 0.38 -11.82
CA PHE A 93 3.12 -0.79 -11.55
C PHE A 93 4.30 -0.47 -10.61
N ILE A 94 4.97 0.66 -10.83
CA ILE A 94 6.04 1.14 -9.93
C ILE A 94 5.44 1.52 -8.57
N TYR A 95 4.26 2.14 -8.52
CA TYR A 95 3.60 2.37 -7.24
C TYR A 95 3.30 1.05 -6.51
N ALA A 96 2.76 0.05 -7.20
CA ALA A 96 2.51 -1.27 -6.60
C ALA A 96 3.79 -1.91 -6.03
N ALA A 97 4.93 -1.77 -6.72
CA ALA A 97 6.23 -2.22 -6.23
C ALA A 97 6.66 -1.45 -4.98
N PHE A 98 6.56 -0.13 -5.01
CA PHE A 98 6.86 0.72 -3.85
C PHE A 98 5.96 0.39 -2.65
N ALA A 99 4.67 0.22 -2.86
CA ALA A 99 3.72 -0.09 -1.80
C ALA A 99 3.97 -1.48 -1.19
N ALA A 100 4.26 -2.50 -2.01
CA ALA A 100 4.65 -3.81 -1.51
C ALA A 100 5.96 -3.79 -0.70
N PHE A 101 6.95 -3.00 -1.14
CA PHE A 101 8.17 -2.77 -0.38
C PHE A 101 7.89 -2.07 0.94
N ALA A 102 7.12 -0.98 0.93
CA ALA A 102 6.74 -0.23 2.11
C ALA A 102 5.92 -1.08 3.09
N HIS A 103 5.02 -1.92 2.58
CA HIS A 103 4.22 -2.87 3.36
C HIS A 103 5.15 -3.80 4.12
N GLN A 104 6.04 -4.51 3.41
CA GLN A 104 6.93 -5.48 4.03
C GLN A 104 7.95 -4.81 4.97
N LEU A 105 8.51 -3.67 4.57
CA LEU A 105 9.44 -2.91 5.39
C LEU A 105 8.79 -2.45 6.70
N GLN A 106 7.50 -2.09 6.70
CA GLN A 106 6.79 -1.74 7.93
C GLN A 106 6.61 -2.93 8.89
N HIS A 107 6.52 -4.17 8.40
CA HIS A 107 6.51 -5.35 9.28
C HIS A 107 7.89 -5.66 9.84
N ASP A 108 8.93 -5.56 8.99
CA ASP A 108 10.28 -6.00 9.35
C ASP A 108 11.07 -4.93 10.11
N ASN A 109 11.01 -3.68 9.65
CA ASN A 109 11.76 -2.55 10.21
C ASN A 109 11.06 -1.20 9.98
N PRO A 110 10.02 -0.89 10.78
CA PRO A 110 9.20 0.32 10.61
C PRO A 110 9.97 1.64 10.74
N ILE A 111 11.15 1.64 11.38
CA ILE A 111 12.01 2.83 11.50
C ILE A 111 12.57 3.27 10.14
N LYS A 112 12.73 2.34 9.21
CA LYS A 112 13.31 2.63 7.89
C LYS A 112 12.33 3.28 6.93
N CYS A 113 11.06 3.45 7.31
CA CYS A 113 10.06 4.19 6.56
C CYS A 113 10.18 5.71 6.78
N PHE A 114 11.37 6.27 6.55
CA PHE A 114 11.72 7.66 6.88
C PHE A 114 10.90 8.71 6.12
N TRP A 115 10.24 8.34 5.02
CA TRP A 115 9.36 9.23 4.25
C TRP A 115 7.97 9.37 4.87
N LEU A 116 7.64 8.54 5.87
CA LEU A 116 6.42 8.66 6.66
C LEU A 116 6.75 9.28 8.02
N PRO A 117 5.97 10.28 8.49
CA PRO A 117 6.12 10.79 9.86
C PRO A 117 5.93 9.71 10.94
N MET A 118 5.17 8.67 10.59
CA MET A 118 4.90 7.49 11.41
C MET A 118 4.62 6.32 10.45
N PRO A 119 5.16 5.11 10.70
CA PRO A 119 4.90 3.93 9.89
C PRO A 119 3.45 3.47 10.12
N VAL A 120 2.53 4.04 9.34
CA VAL A 120 1.08 3.95 9.52
C VAL A 120 0.56 2.51 9.53
N HIS A 121 1.06 1.64 8.64
CA HIS A 121 0.66 0.23 8.58
C HIS A 121 1.17 -0.54 9.79
N TYR A 122 2.41 -0.31 10.21
CA TYR A 122 2.95 -0.92 11.42
C TYR A 122 2.10 -0.56 12.65
N VAL A 123 1.78 0.73 12.82
CA VAL A 123 0.95 1.23 13.93
C VAL A 123 -0.47 0.71 13.83
N HIS A 124 -1.03 0.62 12.62
CA HIS A 124 -2.34 0.06 12.37
C HIS A 124 -2.44 -1.37 12.93
N HIS A 125 -1.43 -2.21 12.69
CA HIS A 125 -1.35 -3.55 13.28
C HIS A 125 -1.07 -3.53 14.79
N LYS A 126 -0.01 -2.83 15.23
CA LYS A 126 0.46 -2.85 16.63
C LYS A 126 -0.60 -2.40 17.63
N TYR A 127 -1.45 -1.46 17.23
CA TYR A 127 -2.45 -0.85 18.10
C TYR A 127 -3.90 -1.14 17.68
N ASN A 128 -4.12 -2.16 16.85
CA ASN A 128 -5.45 -2.60 16.39
C ASN A 128 -6.30 -1.45 15.83
N GLN A 129 -5.70 -0.57 15.02
CA GLN A 129 -6.39 0.60 14.50
C GLN A 129 -7.20 0.28 13.25
N TRP A 130 -8.10 -0.71 13.34
CA TRP A 130 -8.88 -1.27 12.22
C TRP A 130 -9.75 -0.26 11.44
N HIS A 131 -9.90 0.96 11.96
CA HIS A 131 -10.67 2.03 11.35
C HIS A 131 -9.84 3.28 10.98
N HIS A 132 -8.50 3.18 11.06
CA HIS A 132 -7.58 4.29 10.84
C HIS A 132 -6.31 3.82 10.13
N ASN A 133 -5.53 4.76 9.59
CA ASN A 133 -4.20 4.51 9.03
C ASN A 133 -4.20 3.39 7.97
N PHE A 134 -5.06 3.54 6.96
CA PHE A 134 -5.20 2.57 5.86
C PHE A 134 -4.13 2.74 4.77
N GLY A 135 -3.44 3.87 4.73
CA GLY A 135 -2.26 4.06 3.90
C GLY A 135 -1.15 3.10 4.31
N ILE A 136 -0.42 2.62 3.31
CA ILE A 136 0.72 1.73 3.44
C ILE A 136 1.95 2.44 2.89
N GLY A 137 1.97 2.81 1.60
CA GLY A 137 3.08 3.53 1.00
C GLY A 137 3.17 5.00 1.45
N VAL A 138 2.02 5.65 1.62
CA VAL A 138 1.87 7.07 1.98
C VAL A 138 0.68 7.27 2.93
N ASP A 139 0.68 8.35 3.71
CA ASP A 139 -0.40 8.70 4.66
C ASP A 139 -1.32 9.83 4.14
N TRP A 140 -1.15 10.25 2.89
CA TRP A 140 -1.85 11.41 2.31
C TRP A 140 -3.36 11.25 2.35
N TRP A 141 -3.84 10.07 1.97
CA TRP A 141 -5.27 9.77 1.90
C TRP A 141 -5.90 9.61 3.28
N ASP A 142 -5.14 9.10 4.25
CA ASP A 142 -5.60 9.07 5.64
C ASP A 142 -5.82 10.47 6.19
N ARG A 143 -4.92 11.40 5.87
CA ARG A 143 -5.05 12.81 6.27
C ARG A 143 -6.22 13.47 5.55
N LEU A 144 -6.33 13.27 4.24
CA LEU A 144 -7.39 13.86 3.42
C LEU A 144 -8.78 13.38 3.82
N PHE A 145 -8.94 12.08 4.09
CA PHE A 145 -10.23 11.46 4.42
C PHE A 145 -10.49 11.32 5.93
N GLY A 146 -9.63 11.89 6.77
CA GLY A 146 -9.82 11.95 8.23
C GLY A 146 -9.68 10.61 8.94
N THR A 147 -8.95 9.66 8.36
CA THR A 147 -8.64 8.35 8.98
C THR A 147 -7.24 8.29 9.58
N TYR A 148 -6.44 9.36 9.47
CA TYR A 148 -5.12 9.43 10.11
C TYR A 148 -5.25 9.49 11.63
N ARG A 149 -4.62 8.54 12.33
CA ARG A 149 -4.58 8.51 13.80
C ARG A 149 -3.12 8.48 14.28
N PRO A 150 -2.60 9.59 14.83
CA PRO A 150 -1.23 9.62 15.32
C PRO A 150 -1.06 8.69 16.54
N THR A 151 0.13 8.11 16.71
CA THR A 151 0.48 7.31 17.89
C THR A 151 1.94 7.56 18.25
N SER A 152 2.21 8.60 19.04
CA SER A 152 3.58 9.05 19.37
C SER A 152 4.44 8.03 20.10
N THR A 153 3.83 7.01 20.73
CA THR A 153 4.51 5.98 21.51
C THR A 153 4.87 4.73 20.70
N TRP A 154 4.77 4.80 19.36
CA TRP A 154 5.02 3.65 18.49
C TRP A 154 6.49 3.18 18.52
N LEU A 155 7.42 4.12 18.67
CA LEU A 155 8.86 3.89 18.66
C LEU A 155 9.33 3.55 20.08
N THR A 156 9.59 2.27 20.32
CA THR A 156 10.13 1.77 21.60
C THR A 156 11.56 1.26 21.41
N GLU A 157 12.22 0.86 22.51
CA GLU A 157 13.53 0.21 22.46
C GLU A 157 13.55 -1.03 21.54
N LYS A 158 12.42 -1.75 21.44
CA LYS A 158 12.30 -2.92 20.56
C LYS A 158 12.56 -2.55 19.10
N GLU A 159 11.90 -1.51 18.62
CA GLU A 159 12.06 -1.05 17.24
C GLU A 159 13.45 -0.42 17.06
N GLN A 160 13.96 0.33 18.05
CA GLN A 160 15.29 0.94 17.95
C GLN A 160 16.41 -0.08 17.72
N ARG A 161 16.27 -1.31 18.22
CA ARG A 161 17.23 -2.40 17.98
C ARG A 161 17.33 -2.83 16.51
N THR A 162 16.35 -2.51 15.67
CA THR A 162 16.40 -2.81 14.23
C THR A 162 17.01 -1.66 13.41
N ALA A 163 17.39 -0.54 14.03
CA ALA A 163 17.86 0.66 13.33
C ALA A 163 19.09 0.43 12.44
N ASP A 164 19.99 -0.48 12.82
CA ASP A 164 21.22 -0.78 12.05
C ASP A 164 20.97 -1.70 10.84
N GLN A 165 19.79 -2.33 10.74
CA GLN A 165 19.45 -3.13 9.57
C GLN A 165 19.35 -2.26 8.31
N LYS A 166 19.72 -2.82 7.18
CA LYS A 166 19.68 -2.19 5.86
C LYS A 166 18.27 -2.27 5.28
N LEU A 167 17.93 -1.33 4.38
CA LEU A 167 16.62 -1.24 3.73
C LEU A 167 16.20 -2.51 2.99
N TRP A 168 17.15 -3.29 2.47
CA TRP A 168 16.89 -4.53 1.72
C TRP A 168 16.86 -5.79 2.60
N GLN A 169 17.11 -5.66 3.92
CA GLN A 169 16.98 -6.76 4.88
C GLN A 169 15.51 -6.94 5.27
N ILE A 170 14.67 -7.12 4.25
CA ILE A 170 13.26 -7.46 4.38
C ILE A 170 13.04 -8.91 3.96
N LYS A 171 11.91 -9.49 4.35
CA LYS A 171 11.45 -10.76 3.81
C LYS A 171 11.12 -10.60 2.33
N TRP A 172 11.82 -11.32 1.46
CA TRP A 172 11.59 -11.26 0.00
C TRP A 172 10.50 -12.23 -0.48
N LEU A 173 10.36 -13.37 0.19
CA LEU A 173 9.44 -14.49 -0.11
C LEU A 173 8.72 -14.96 1.14
#